data_AF-A0AAE0QZL1-F1
#
_entry.id   AF-A0AAE0QZL1-F1
#
_cell.length_a   1.000
_cell.length_b   1.000
_cell.length_c   1.000
_cell.angle_alpha   90.00
_cell.angle_beta   90.00
_cell.angle_gamma   90.00
#
_symmetry.space_group_name_H-M   'P 1'
#
loop_
_entity.id
_entity.type
_entity.pdbx_description
1 polymer ?
#
loop_
_entity_poly.entity_id
_entity_poly.type
_entity_poly.pdbx_seq_one_letter_code
_entity_poly.pdbx_strand_id
1 'polypeptide(L)'
;MMIKSLNLEEKNSQSFKAVRLSHSYCFDDLILNTEKWLSDRVPDAAVQLDGFTVFRANRNAALCRRLQPTMTINLEEYTTSVTGYIGKCIDDVTVSKTVTTCSNQKPWMTAEVCALLKSRDSAFRAGDKEALRTARAKLSRAIREAKHAHAQRIYGHFQDSGDSRRMWQGIQAITNYKTTPSACDSDASLPDALNDFYARFEAQNSTAARKTIPPPNDQVFCLSMADVRRTLCRVNPRKSAGPDNIPGRVPRECAEKLAAVFTDIFNISLSSAVVPPCLKTTTIVPVLKKSIVS
;
A
#
# COMPACT_ATOMS: atom_id res chain seq x y z
N MET A 1 -27.61 0.52 -12.73
CA MET A 1 -27.20 1.89 -12.37
C MET A 1 -27.87 2.85 -13.33
N MET A 2 -28.60 3.83 -12.80
CA MET A 2 -29.32 4.84 -13.56
C MET A 2 -28.70 6.20 -13.28
N ILE A 3 -28.40 6.95 -14.35
CA ILE A 3 -27.80 8.28 -14.26
C ILE A 3 -28.84 9.28 -14.78
N LYS A 4 -29.19 10.29 -13.98
CA LYS A 4 -30.09 11.37 -14.41
C LYS A 4 -29.33 12.69 -14.39
N SER A 5 -29.31 13.38 -15.52
CA SER A 5 -28.67 14.69 -15.69
C SER A 5 -29.71 15.71 -16.10
N LEU A 6 -29.70 16.89 -15.48
CA LEU A 6 -30.53 18.03 -15.87
C LEU A 6 -30.11 18.53 -17.25
N ASN A 7 -31.08 18.89 -18.09
CA ASN A 7 -30.83 19.78 -19.22
C ASN A 7 -30.89 21.22 -18.69
N LEU A 8 -29.87 22.01 -19.03
CA LEU A 8 -29.69 23.37 -18.55
C LEU A 8 -30.70 24.30 -19.24
N GLU A 9 -31.93 24.38 -18.74
CA GLU A 9 -32.86 25.50 -18.97
C GLU A 9 -34.10 25.34 -18.07
N GLU A 10 -33.92 25.64 -16.78
CA GLU A 10 -34.90 26.31 -15.89
C GLU A 10 -34.48 26.11 -14.43
N LYS A 11 -34.06 27.21 -13.79
CA LYS A 11 -33.90 27.26 -12.33
C LYS A 11 -35.27 27.48 -11.71
N ASN A 12 -35.81 26.50 -11.00
CA ASN A 12 -36.79 26.76 -9.94
C ASN A 12 -36.61 25.81 -8.76
N SER A 13 -36.23 26.39 -7.62
CA SER A 13 -35.99 25.72 -6.35
C SER A 13 -37.30 25.36 -5.66
N GLN A 14 -37.96 24.24 -6.01
CA GLN A 14 -39.10 23.76 -5.20
C GLN A 14 -39.56 22.32 -5.49
N SER A 15 -38.71 21.29 -5.32
CA SER A 15 -39.23 19.90 -5.29
C SER A 15 -38.21 18.86 -4.82
N PHE A 16 -37.94 18.81 -3.50
CA PHE A 16 -37.31 17.64 -2.88
C PHE A 16 -38.04 17.23 -1.59
N LYS A 17 -39.25 16.71 -1.75
CA LYS A 17 -39.94 15.90 -0.74
C LYS A 17 -40.73 14.79 -1.43
N ALA A 18 -40.05 13.68 -1.75
CA ALA A 18 -40.61 12.32 -1.72
C ALA A 18 -39.75 11.34 -2.52
N VAL A 19 -38.66 10.83 -1.95
CA VAL A 19 -38.22 9.44 -2.18
C VAL A 19 -37.60 8.95 -0.89
N ARG A 20 -38.33 8.13 -0.14
CA ARG A 20 -37.88 7.49 1.09
C ARG A 20 -37.43 6.08 0.72
N LEU A 21 -36.22 5.71 1.14
CA LEU A 21 -35.50 4.43 0.98
C LEU A 21 -34.63 4.28 -0.28
N SER A 22 -33.50 5.00 -0.36
CA SER A 22 -32.35 4.58 -1.18
C SER A 22 -31.04 5.26 -0.73
N HIS A 23 -29.89 4.59 -0.93
CA HIS A 23 -28.56 5.20 -0.81
C HIS A 23 -28.33 6.09 -2.04
N SER A 24 -28.79 7.34 -1.94
CA SER A 24 -28.60 8.36 -2.98
C SER A 24 -27.31 9.13 -2.73
N TYR A 25 -26.43 9.20 -3.73
CA TYR A 25 -25.35 10.18 -3.77
C TYR A 25 -25.83 11.33 -4.67
N CYS A 26 -26.17 12.47 -4.06
CA CYS A 26 -26.51 13.69 -4.79
C CYS A 26 -25.23 14.49 -5.05
N PHE A 27 -24.92 14.72 -6.32
CA PHE A 27 -24.16 15.89 -6.75
C PHE A 27 -25.16 16.88 -7.36
N ASP A 28 -24.90 18.19 -7.27
CA ASP A 28 -25.90 19.25 -7.48
C ASP A 28 -26.71 19.16 -8.80
N ASP A 29 -26.23 18.44 -9.82
CA ASP A 29 -26.92 18.23 -11.11
C ASP A 29 -27.09 16.75 -11.54
N LEU A 30 -26.70 15.79 -10.68
CA LEU A 30 -26.65 14.36 -11.03
C LEU A 30 -27.26 13.47 -9.94
N ILE A 31 -28.28 12.69 -10.32
CA ILE A 31 -28.87 11.68 -9.44
C ILE A 31 -28.50 10.28 -9.95
N LEU A 32 -27.79 9.53 -9.10
CA LEU A 32 -27.44 8.12 -9.33
C LEU A 32 -28.35 7.21 -8.50
N ASN A 33 -29.11 6.35 -9.17
CA ASN A 33 -29.95 5.35 -8.50
C ASN A 33 -29.56 3.92 -8.89
N THR A 34 -29.42 3.05 -7.90
CA THR A 34 -29.19 1.61 -8.06
C THR A 34 -30.25 0.86 -7.25
N GLU A 35 -31.37 0.56 -7.90
CA GLU A 35 -32.50 -0.13 -7.28
C GLU A 35 -32.63 -1.57 -7.78
N LYS A 36 -32.98 -2.50 -6.89
CA LYS A 36 -33.10 -3.94 -7.22
C LYS A 36 -34.33 -4.25 -8.08
N TRP A 37 -35.36 -3.42 -8.04
CA TRP A 37 -36.58 -3.57 -8.86
C TRP A 37 -36.42 -2.99 -10.28
N LEU A 38 -35.35 -2.24 -10.55
CA LEU A 38 -35.15 -1.54 -11.81
C LEU A 38 -34.52 -2.47 -12.87
N SER A 39 -35.35 -3.37 -13.41
CA SER A 39 -34.97 -4.32 -14.46
C SER A 39 -35.22 -3.79 -15.88
N ASP A 40 -34.66 -4.49 -16.86
CA ASP A 40 -34.88 -4.31 -18.31
C ASP A 40 -36.35 -4.27 -18.74
N ARG A 41 -37.24 -4.95 -18.00
CA ARG A 41 -38.68 -5.00 -18.27
C ARG A 41 -39.45 -3.73 -17.92
N VAL A 42 -38.92 -2.86 -17.07
CA VAL A 42 -39.60 -1.62 -16.65
C VAL A 42 -39.53 -0.59 -17.78
N PRO A 43 -40.64 -0.05 -18.32
CA PRO A 43 -40.59 0.95 -19.40
C PRO A 43 -39.98 2.28 -18.96
N ASP A 44 -39.40 3.05 -19.89
CA ASP A 44 -38.69 4.30 -19.55
C ASP A 44 -39.63 5.39 -19.02
N ALA A 45 -40.88 5.38 -19.49
CA ALA A 45 -41.94 6.25 -18.97
C ALA A 45 -42.16 6.09 -17.45
N ALA A 46 -41.94 4.89 -16.88
CA ALA A 46 -42.13 4.64 -15.45
C ALA A 46 -41.01 5.23 -14.57
N VAL A 47 -39.94 5.73 -15.17
CA VAL A 47 -38.77 6.29 -14.48
C VAL A 47 -38.36 7.66 -15.02
N GLN A 48 -39.15 8.22 -15.93
CA GLN A 48 -39.02 9.57 -16.43
C GLN A 48 -39.38 10.57 -15.32
N LEU A 49 -38.52 11.55 -15.11
CA LEU A 49 -38.80 12.70 -14.24
C LEU A 49 -38.77 13.92 -15.12
N ASP A 50 -39.78 14.78 -15.00
CA ASP A 50 -39.82 16.04 -15.75
C ASP A 50 -38.59 16.89 -15.42
N GLY A 51 -37.97 17.45 -16.45
CA GLY A 51 -36.72 18.22 -16.36
C GLY A 51 -35.43 17.39 -16.34
N PHE A 52 -35.48 16.06 -16.25
CA PHE A 52 -34.28 15.22 -16.21
C PHE A 52 -34.16 14.30 -17.42
N THR A 53 -32.98 14.29 -18.03
CA THR A 53 -32.66 13.29 -19.05
C THR A 53 -32.29 11.98 -18.37
N VAL A 54 -33.01 10.92 -18.72
CA VAL A 54 -32.85 9.60 -18.11
C VAL A 54 -31.88 8.75 -18.93
N PHE A 55 -30.77 8.33 -18.31
CA PHE A 55 -29.82 7.39 -18.90
C PHE A 55 -29.86 6.04 -18.19
N ARG A 56 -30.15 5.00 -18.96
CA ARG A 56 -30.23 3.61 -18.49
C ARG A 56 -29.11 2.76 -19.06
N ALA A 57 -28.15 2.42 -18.20
CA ALA A 57 -27.01 1.59 -18.56
C ALA A 57 -27.43 0.19 -19.08
N ASN A 58 -28.57 -0.34 -18.63
CA ASN A 58 -29.08 -1.64 -19.05
C ASN A 58 -29.76 -1.64 -20.44
N ARG A 59 -30.04 -0.48 -21.04
CA ARG A 59 -30.70 -0.38 -22.36
C ARG A 59 -29.78 0.15 -23.44
N ASN A 60 -28.76 0.91 -23.06
CA ASN A 60 -27.81 1.47 -24.00
C ASN A 60 -26.47 0.74 -23.90
N ALA A 61 -26.31 -0.31 -24.72
CA ALA A 61 -25.09 -1.08 -24.80
C ALA A 61 -23.88 -0.26 -25.31
N ALA A 62 -24.06 0.96 -25.82
CA ALA A 62 -22.97 1.89 -26.15
C ALA A 62 -22.47 2.66 -24.92
N LEU A 63 -23.29 2.86 -23.88
CA LEU A 63 -22.83 3.43 -22.61
C LEU A 63 -22.01 2.44 -21.78
N CYS A 64 -22.30 1.13 -21.90
CA CYS A 64 -21.45 0.07 -21.35
C CYS A 64 -20.20 -0.22 -22.21
N ARG A 65 -20.21 0.14 -23.50
CA ARG A 65 -19.08 -0.08 -24.42
C ARG A 65 -18.38 1.22 -24.73
N ARG A 66 -17.62 1.73 -23.77
CA ARG A 66 -16.52 2.65 -24.06
C ARG A 66 -15.17 2.00 -23.74
N LEU A 67 -14.95 0.86 -24.40
CA LEU A 67 -13.63 0.37 -24.79
C LEU A 67 -13.79 -0.16 -26.22
N GLN A 68 -13.61 0.71 -27.22
CA GLN A 68 -13.37 0.26 -28.58
C GLN A 68 -11.97 -0.39 -28.61
N PRO A 69 -11.82 -1.64 -29.08
CA PRO A 69 -10.53 -2.29 -29.18
C PRO A 69 -9.90 -1.92 -30.54
N THR A 70 -9.31 -0.74 -30.65
CA THR A 70 -8.44 -0.40 -31.81
C THR A 70 -7.01 -0.11 -31.39
N MET A 71 -6.67 -0.41 -30.13
CA MET A 71 -5.29 -0.48 -29.67
C MET A 71 -5.23 -1.65 -28.70
N THR A 72 -4.64 -2.76 -29.12
CA THR A 72 -4.30 -3.86 -28.22
C THR A 72 -3.31 -3.28 -27.22
N ILE A 73 -3.80 -2.75 -26.09
CA ILE A 73 -2.93 -2.21 -25.04
C ILE A 73 -2.07 -3.38 -24.59
N ASN A 74 -0.78 -3.31 -24.93
CA ASN A 74 0.19 -4.27 -24.46
C ASN A 74 0.28 -4.12 -22.94
N LEU A 75 -0.34 -5.05 -22.21
CA LEU A 75 -0.44 -5.00 -20.76
C LEU A 75 0.93 -4.97 -20.09
N GLU A 76 1.92 -5.64 -20.67
CA GLU A 76 3.29 -5.65 -20.16
C GLU A 76 3.95 -4.27 -20.31
N GLU A 77 3.84 -3.66 -21.50
CA GLU A 77 4.36 -2.32 -21.74
C GLU A 77 3.68 -1.27 -20.86
N TYR A 78 2.35 -1.34 -20.74
CA TYR A 78 1.58 -0.43 -19.90
C TYR A 78 1.97 -0.55 -18.43
N THR A 79 2.05 -1.77 -17.91
CA THR A 79 2.41 -1.98 -16.49
C THR A 79 3.85 -1.55 -16.24
N THR A 80 4.79 -1.85 -17.15
CA THR A 80 6.19 -1.44 -17.05
C THR A 80 6.37 0.07 -17.10
N SER A 81 5.61 0.75 -17.96
CA SER A 81 5.60 2.21 -18.04
C SER A 81 5.10 2.83 -16.73
N VAL A 82 4.00 2.31 -16.18
CA VAL A 82 3.42 2.78 -14.91
C VAL A 82 4.36 2.56 -13.73
N THR A 83 4.92 1.35 -13.57
CA THR A 83 5.85 1.07 -12.47
C THR A 83 7.15 1.86 -12.60
N GLY A 84 7.67 2.01 -13.83
CA GLY A 84 8.84 2.85 -14.12
C GLY A 84 8.59 4.33 -13.81
N TYR A 85 7.42 4.86 -14.15
CA TYR A 85 7.04 6.23 -13.80
C TYR A 85 6.91 6.44 -12.29
N ILE A 86 6.33 5.47 -11.57
CA ILE A 86 6.28 5.49 -10.10
C ILE A 86 7.70 5.52 -9.52
N GLY A 87 8.59 4.65 -10.02
CA GLY A 87 10.01 4.62 -9.62
C GLY A 87 10.68 5.98 -9.81
N LYS A 88 10.55 6.56 -11.00
CA LYS A 88 11.07 7.90 -11.29
C LYS A 88 10.53 8.96 -10.33
N CYS A 89 9.22 8.96 -10.04
CA CYS A 89 8.63 9.91 -9.09
C CYS A 89 9.19 9.74 -7.67
N ILE A 90 9.49 8.51 -7.25
CA ILE A 90 10.13 8.24 -5.96
C ILE A 90 11.52 8.85 -5.95
N ASP A 91 12.32 8.62 -6.99
CA ASP A 91 13.69 9.12 -7.08
C ASP A 91 13.74 10.66 -7.14
N ASP A 92 12.80 11.29 -7.86
CA ASP A 92 12.74 12.74 -8.04
C ASP A 92 12.24 13.47 -6.77
N VAL A 93 11.33 12.86 -6.00
CA VAL A 93 10.65 13.52 -4.87
C VAL A 93 11.23 13.12 -3.51
N THR A 94 11.80 11.92 -3.38
CA THR A 94 12.23 11.39 -2.08
C THR A 94 13.73 11.55 -1.84
N VAL A 95 14.09 11.82 -0.57
CA VAL A 95 15.50 11.90 -0.15
C VAL A 95 15.86 10.64 0.61
N SER A 96 16.74 9.83 0.04
CA SER A 96 17.31 8.68 0.73
C SER A 96 18.31 9.12 1.79
N LYS A 97 18.10 8.68 3.03
CA LYS A 97 19.05 8.89 4.14
C LYS A 97 19.54 7.55 4.66
N THR A 98 20.83 7.28 4.50
CA THR A 98 21.48 6.10 5.08
C THR A 98 21.77 6.34 6.55
N VAL A 99 21.31 5.42 7.42
CA VAL A 99 21.59 5.46 8.85
C VAL A 99 22.49 4.28 9.20
N THR A 100 23.73 4.57 9.58
CA THR A 100 24.65 3.55 10.09
C THR A 100 24.28 3.22 11.53
N THR A 101 23.80 2.00 11.77
CA THR A 101 23.55 1.48 13.12
C THR A 101 24.68 0.54 13.53
N CYS A 102 25.43 0.90 14.58
CA CYS A 102 26.45 0.02 15.14
C CYS A 102 25.81 -0.88 16.22
N SER A 103 26.22 -2.15 16.31
CA SER A 103 25.64 -3.11 17.28
C SER A 103 25.73 -2.62 18.73
N ASN A 104 26.78 -1.87 19.06
CA ASN A 104 27.06 -1.32 20.39
C ASN A 104 26.39 0.04 20.66
N GLN A 105 25.59 0.57 19.73
CA GLN A 105 24.90 1.84 19.92
C GLN A 105 23.87 1.72 21.05
N LYS A 106 24.05 2.52 22.10
CA LYS A 106 23.18 2.48 23.27
C LYS A 106 21.79 3.04 22.92
N PRO A 107 20.68 2.48 23.41
CA PRO A 107 19.32 2.92 23.05
C PRO A 107 18.96 4.36 23.45
N TRP A 108 19.72 4.96 24.37
CA TRP A 108 19.58 6.35 24.81
C TRP A 108 20.42 7.34 23.98
N MET A 109 21.16 6.88 22.96
CA MET A 109 21.89 7.74 22.02
C MET A 109 20.94 8.35 21.00
N THR A 110 20.36 9.51 21.33
CA THR A 110 19.44 10.25 20.47
C THR A 110 20.18 11.19 19.49
N ALA A 111 19.46 11.70 18.49
CA ALA A 111 20.00 12.70 17.56
C ALA A 111 20.52 13.96 18.28
N GLU A 112 19.85 14.37 19.36
CA GLU A 112 20.26 15.49 20.21
C GLU A 112 21.59 15.21 20.92
N VAL A 113 21.74 14.03 21.53
CA VAL A 113 23.01 13.63 22.17
C VAL A 113 24.13 13.58 21.14
N CYS A 114 23.88 13.05 19.94
CA CYS A 114 24.84 13.06 18.84
C CYS A 114 25.23 14.48 18.39
N ALA A 115 24.28 15.43 18.33
CA ALA A 115 24.54 16.82 17.99
C ALA A 115 25.39 17.51 19.07
N LEU A 116 25.10 17.26 20.34
CA LEU A 116 25.88 17.81 21.47
C LEU A 116 27.29 17.22 21.54
N LEU A 117 27.48 15.94 21.18
CA LEU A 117 28.82 15.35 21.01
C LEU A 117 29.61 16.10 19.93
N LYS A 118 29.00 16.35 18.76
CA LYS A 118 29.64 17.12 17.68
C LYS A 118 29.98 18.55 18.12
N SER A 119 29.08 19.22 18.86
CA SER A 119 29.31 20.58 19.38
C SER A 119 30.43 20.64 20.42
N ARG A 120 30.55 19.62 21.29
CA ARG A 120 31.69 19.48 22.20
C ARG A 120 32.99 19.29 21.43
N ASP A 121 32.99 18.41 20.43
CA ASP A 121 34.19 18.09 19.65
C ASP A 121 34.65 19.28 18.81
N SER A 122 33.73 20.08 18.28
CA SER A 122 34.06 21.33 17.60
C SER A 122 34.68 22.35 18.56
N ALA A 123 34.10 22.54 19.76
CA ALA A 123 34.66 23.45 20.76
C ALA A 123 36.05 23.01 21.24
N PHE A 124 36.27 21.69 21.38
CA PHE A 124 37.58 21.14 21.72
C PHE A 124 38.62 21.42 20.63
N ARG A 125 38.28 21.17 19.35
CA ARG A 125 39.18 21.45 18.22
C ARG A 125 39.47 22.95 18.03
N ALA A 126 38.51 23.81 18.37
CA ALA A 126 38.67 25.26 18.30
C ALA A 126 39.53 25.83 19.45
N GLY A 127 39.83 25.05 20.49
CA GLY A 127 40.58 25.51 21.66
C GLY A 127 39.82 26.46 22.60
N ASP A 128 38.53 26.69 22.35
CA ASP A 128 37.67 27.55 23.17
C ASP A 128 37.27 26.84 24.47
N LYS A 129 37.92 27.25 25.57
CA LYS A 129 37.72 26.66 26.90
C LYS A 129 36.33 26.92 27.47
N GLU A 130 35.73 28.08 27.21
CA GLU A 130 34.41 28.45 27.75
C GLU A 130 33.29 27.76 26.98
N ALA A 131 33.38 27.73 25.65
CA ALA A 131 32.47 26.93 24.83
C ALA A 131 32.58 25.44 25.18
N LEU A 132 33.78 24.92 25.42
CA LEU A 132 33.98 23.52 25.81
C LEU A 132 33.33 23.21 27.17
N ARG A 133 33.49 24.08 28.18
CA ARG A 133 32.83 23.93 29.49
C ARG A 133 31.32 23.89 29.34
N THR A 134 30.77 24.83 28.57
CA THR A 134 29.32 24.93 28.31
C THR A 134 28.80 23.70 27.56
N ALA A 135 29.50 23.26 26.51
CA ALA A 135 29.12 22.09 25.72
C ALA A 135 29.17 20.80 26.55
N ARG A 136 30.16 20.64 27.44
CA ARG A 136 30.24 19.52 28.38
C ARG A 136 29.07 19.50 29.36
N ALA A 137 28.71 20.64 29.95
CA ALA A 137 27.59 20.73 30.87
C ALA A 137 26.25 20.39 30.18
N LYS A 138 26.03 20.93 28.98
CA LYS A 138 24.85 20.62 28.14
C LYS A 138 24.79 19.14 27.79
N LEU A 139 25.91 18.55 27.34
CA LEU A 139 26.00 17.12 27.00
C LEU A 139 25.67 16.24 28.21
N SER A 140 26.25 16.51 29.38
CA SER A 140 25.99 15.74 30.61
C SER A 140 24.52 15.80 31.04
N ARG A 141 23.87 16.96 30.88
CA ARG A 141 22.43 17.09 31.13
C ARG A 141 21.61 16.27 30.13
N ALA A 142 21.86 16.42 28.83
CA ALA A 142 21.15 15.69 27.79
C ALA A 142 21.32 14.17 27.91
N ILE A 143 22.50 13.67 28.31
CA ILE A 143 22.71 12.24 28.56
C ILE A 143 21.84 11.75 29.73
N ARG A 144 21.75 12.53 30.82
CA ARG A 144 20.90 12.17 31.97
C ARG A 144 19.43 12.13 31.57
N GLU A 145 18.97 13.16 30.86
CA GLU A 145 17.59 13.24 30.37
C GLU A 145 17.27 12.11 29.38
N ALA A 146 18.16 11.80 28.44
CA ALA A 146 17.98 10.72 27.48
C ALA A 146 17.95 9.33 28.15
N LYS A 147 18.82 9.10 29.14
CA LYS A 147 18.79 7.86 29.95
C LYS A 147 17.50 7.75 30.76
N HIS A 148 17.06 8.84 31.40
CA HIS A 148 15.80 8.86 32.14
C HIS A 148 14.60 8.59 31.21
N ALA A 149 14.52 9.27 30.06
CA ALA A 149 13.47 9.06 29.07
C ALA A 149 13.46 7.63 28.51
N HIS A 150 14.64 7.04 28.31
CA HIS A 150 14.75 5.64 27.92
C HIS A 150 14.24 4.69 29.02
N ALA A 151 14.61 4.91 30.27
CA ALA A 151 14.11 4.12 31.40
C ALA A 151 12.58 4.23 31.51
N GLN A 152 12.02 5.44 31.44
CA GLN A 152 10.57 5.65 31.44
C GLN A 152 9.85 4.92 30.30
N ARG A 153 10.46 4.86 29.11
CA ARG A 153 9.92 4.07 28.00
C ARG A 153 9.90 2.58 28.30
N ILE A 154 10.94 2.04 28.96
CA ILE A 154 10.97 0.65 29.41
C ILE A 154 9.86 0.41 30.44
N TYR A 155 9.70 1.28 31.44
CA TYR A 155 8.62 1.17 32.42
C TYR A 155 7.24 1.21 31.77
N GLY A 156 7.05 2.05 30.74
CA GLY A 156 5.80 2.13 29.98
C GLY A 156 5.39 0.83 29.26
N HIS A 157 6.31 -0.12 29.04
CA HIS A 157 5.97 -1.44 28.49
C HIS A 157 5.22 -2.35 29.49
N PHE A 158 5.27 -2.05 30.80
CA PHE A 158 4.71 -2.88 31.86
C PHE A 158 3.46 -2.30 32.54
N GLN A 159 2.97 -1.14 32.08
CA GLN A 159 1.80 -0.48 32.66
C GLN A 159 0.47 -1.15 32.24
N ASP A 160 0.42 -1.72 31.03
CA ASP A 160 -0.78 -2.37 30.48
C ASP A 160 -0.67 -3.90 30.64
N SER A 161 -1.38 -4.49 31.62
CA SER A 161 -1.30 -5.93 31.92
C SER A 161 -1.91 -6.84 30.85
N GLY A 162 -2.72 -6.29 29.93
CA GLY A 162 -3.40 -7.05 28.87
C GLY A 162 -2.61 -7.22 27.55
N ASP A 163 -1.50 -6.51 27.37
CA ASP A 163 -0.71 -6.57 26.12
C ASP A 163 0.61 -7.33 26.33
N SER A 164 0.54 -8.66 26.20
CA SER A 164 1.70 -9.55 26.29
C SER A 164 2.80 -9.21 25.28
N ARG A 165 2.46 -8.62 24.12
CA ARG A 165 3.43 -8.20 23.11
C ARG A 165 4.25 -7.01 23.60
N ARG A 166 3.60 -6.02 24.20
CA ARG A 166 4.30 -4.85 24.78
C ARG A 166 5.14 -5.23 25.97
N MET A 167 4.64 -6.11 26.85
CA MET A 167 5.43 -6.67 27.95
C MET A 167 6.69 -7.38 27.44
N TRP A 168 6.55 -8.21 26.40
CA TRP A 168 7.69 -8.89 25.79
C TRP A 168 8.72 -7.91 25.21
N GLN A 169 8.29 -6.80 24.58
CA GLN A 169 9.19 -5.74 24.12
C GLN A 169 9.99 -5.12 25.28
N GLY A 170 9.36 -4.93 26.45
CA GLY A 170 10.03 -4.47 27.66
C GLY A 170 11.10 -5.45 28.14
N ILE A 171 10.79 -6.75 28.20
CA ILE A 171 11.74 -7.81 28.57
C ILE A 171 12.93 -7.84 27.60
N GLN A 172 12.67 -7.76 26.28
CA GLN A 172 13.72 -7.71 25.27
C GLN A 172 14.64 -6.49 25.44
N ALA A 173 14.07 -5.33 25.77
CA ALA A 173 14.84 -4.11 26.00
C ALA A 173 15.76 -4.20 27.22
N ILE A 174 15.30 -4.85 28.31
CA ILE A 174 16.08 -5.04 29.54
C ILE A 174 17.20 -6.08 29.35
N THR A 175 16.87 -7.21 28.75
CA THR A 175 17.79 -8.33 28.55
C THR A 175 18.77 -8.10 27.39
N ASN A 176 18.58 -7.04 26.60
CA ASN A 176 19.23 -6.82 25.31
C ASN A 176 19.11 -8.07 24.40
N TYR A 177 18.02 -8.82 24.55
CA TYR A 177 17.73 -10.01 23.77
C TYR A 177 17.41 -9.57 22.34
N LYS A 178 18.43 -9.60 21.49
CA LYS A 178 18.28 -9.53 20.05
C LYS A 178 18.10 -10.96 19.57
N THR A 179 17.00 -11.25 18.89
CA THR A 179 16.94 -12.46 18.05
C THR A 179 18.01 -12.28 16.99
N THR A 180 19.21 -12.78 17.25
CA THR A 180 20.29 -12.78 16.26
C THR A 180 19.79 -13.65 15.12
N PRO A 181 19.56 -13.09 13.92
CA PRO A 181 19.51 -13.93 12.74
C PRO A 181 20.85 -14.64 12.73
N SER A 182 20.82 -15.96 12.84
CA SER A 182 22.06 -16.73 12.77
C SER A 182 22.73 -16.34 11.47
N ALA A 183 23.95 -15.81 11.53
CA ALA A 183 24.84 -15.84 10.39
C ALA A 183 25.11 -17.32 10.15
N CYS A 184 24.25 -17.94 9.37
CA CYS A 184 24.53 -19.25 8.83
C CYS A 184 25.61 -19.02 7.78
N ASP A 185 26.65 -19.83 7.85
CA ASP A 185 27.59 -20.09 6.77
C ASP A 185 26.82 -20.83 5.66
N SER A 186 25.79 -20.17 5.14
CA SER A 186 24.91 -20.73 4.14
C SER A 186 25.66 -20.67 2.83
N ASP A 187 26.01 -21.83 2.30
CA ASP A 187 26.42 -21.97 0.91
C ASP A 187 25.44 -21.17 0.03
N ALA A 188 25.97 -20.20 -0.73
CA ALA A 188 25.17 -19.32 -1.57
C ALA A 188 24.34 -20.10 -2.60
N SER A 189 24.72 -21.36 -2.89
CA SER A 189 24.00 -22.26 -3.78
C SER A 189 22.83 -23.02 -3.13
N LEU A 190 22.73 -23.05 -1.79
CA LEU A 190 21.67 -23.78 -1.09
C LEU A 190 20.24 -23.31 -1.45
N PRO A 191 19.94 -22.00 -1.55
CA PRO A 191 18.63 -21.52 -2.00
C PRO A 191 18.24 -22.05 -3.38
N ASP A 192 19.19 -22.03 -4.31
CA ASP A 192 18.99 -22.50 -5.68
C ASP A 192 18.78 -24.01 -5.70
N ALA A 193 19.57 -24.77 -4.95
CA ALA A 193 19.40 -26.21 -4.80
C ALA A 193 18.03 -26.59 -4.19
N LEU A 194 17.54 -25.82 -3.21
CA LEU A 194 16.19 -26.00 -2.65
C LEU A 194 15.12 -25.63 -3.68
N ASN A 195 15.30 -24.53 -4.41
CA ASN A 195 14.38 -24.13 -5.46
C ASN A 195 14.27 -25.20 -6.54
N ASP A 196 15.39 -25.75 -7.03
CA ASP A 196 15.41 -26.86 -7.99
C ASP A 196 14.72 -28.11 -7.42
N PHE A 197 14.98 -28.43 -6.14
CA PHE A 197 14.36 -29.55 -5.45
C PHE A 197 12.84 -29.44 -5.37
N TYR A 198 12.30 -28.26 -5.06
CA TYR A 198 10.85 -28.07 -4.94
C TYR A 198 10.17 -27.81 -6.29
N ALA A 199 10.82 -27.07 -7.20
CA ALA A 199 10.30 -26.79 -8.54
C ALA A 199 10.11 -28.06 -9.38
N ARG A 200 10.84 -29.15 -9.11
CA ARG A 200 10.64 -30.43 -9.82
C ARG A 200 9.22 -30.98 -9.72
N PHE A 201 8.49 -30.68 -8.63
CA PHE A 201 7.10 -31.11 -8.46
C PHE A 201 6.15 -30.32 -9.37
N GLU A 202 6.50 -29.08 -9.69
CA GLU A 202 5.76 -28.25 -10.64
C GLU A 202 6.21 -28.47 -12.10
N ALA A 203 7.44 -28.92 -12.33
CA ALA A 203 7.96 -29.22 -13.68
C ALA A 203 7.14 -30.30 -14.42
N GLN A 204 6.43 -31.16 -13.69
CA GLN A 204 5.54 -32.17 -14.27
C GLN A 204 4.12 -31.63 -14.56
N ASN A 205 3.75 -30.45 -14.04
CA ASN A 205 2.50 -29.76 -14.34
C ASN A 205 2.61 -29.00 -15.68
N SER A 206 2.71 -29.74 -16.78
CA SER A 206 2.65 -29.20 -18.15
C SER A 206 1.23 -28.89 -18.62
N THR A 207 0.26 -28.84 -17.70
CA THR A 207 -1.13 -28.53 -18.06
C THR A 207 -1.21 -27.08 -18.52
N ALA A 208 -1.24 -26.88 -19.84
CA ALA A 208 -1.42 -25.56 -20.42
C ALA A 208 -2.71 -24.94 -19.86
N ALA A 209 -2.59 -23.76 -19.22
CA ALA A 209 -3.73 -23.02 -18.71
C ALA A 209 -4.68 -22.71 -19.88
N ARG A 210 -5.82 -23.38 -19.93
CA ARG A 210 -6.85 -23.12 -20.95
C ARG A 210 -7.72 -21.97 -20.47
N LYS A 211 -7.78 -20.91 -21.27
CA LYS A 211 -8.80 -19.87 -21.09
C LYS A 211 -10.17 -20.53 -21.29
N THR A 212 -10.95 -20.62 -20.22
CA THR A 212 -12.36 -20.98 -20.34
C THR A 212 -13.10 -19.77 -20.88
N ILE A 213 -13.87 -19.96 -21.96
CA ILE A 213 -14.77 -18.93 -22.44
C ILE A 213 -15.90 -18.86 -21.41
N PRO A 214 -16.11 -17.72 -20.73
CA PRO A 214 -17.20 -17.60 -19.79
C PRO A 214 -18.53 -17.83 -20.55
N PRO A 215 -19.49 -18.55 -19.96
CA PRO A 215 -20.77 -18.78 -20.60
C PRO A 215 -21.46 -17.43 -20.92
N PRO A 216 -22.35 -17.38 -21.94
CA PRO A 216 -22.89 -16.13 -22.50
C PRO A 216 -23.60 -15.20 -21.50
N ASN A 217 -23.92 -15.69 -20.30
CA ASN A 217 -24.69 -14.99 -19.29
C ASN A 217 -23.87 -14.63 -18.04
N ASP A 218 -22.58 -14.96 -18.00
CA ASP A 218 -21.70 -14.61 -16.88
C ASP A 218 -21.10 -13.22 -17.09
N GLN A 219 -21.28 -12.36 -16.08
CA GLN A 219 -20.67 -11.03 -16.05
C GLN A 219 -19.16 -11.16 -15.82
N VAL A 220 -18.35 -10.56 -16.70
CA VAL A 220 -16.90 -10.50 -16.51
C VAL A 220 -16.61 -9.83 -15.16
N PHE A 221 -15.84 -10.50 -14.31
CA PHE A 221 -15.46 -9.96 -13.02
C PHE A 221 -14.64 -8.68 -13.21
N CYS A 222 -15.18 -7.55 -12.75
CA CYS A 222 -14.52 -6.25 -12.83
C CYS A 222 -14.29 -5.71 -11.42
N LEU A 223 -13.07 -5.27 -11.15
CA LEU A 223 -12.71 -4.59 -9.92
C LEU A 223 -13.17 -3.14 -9.97
N SER A 224 -13.74 -2.68 -8.86
CA SER A 224 -14.06 -1.27 -8.67
C SER A 224 -12.83 -0.49 -8.20
N MET A 225 -12.74 0.77 -8.61
CA MET A 225 -11.70 1.68 -8.12
C MET A 225 -11.70 1.81 -6.59
N ALA A 226 -12.88 1.75 -5.97
CA ALA A 226 -13.02 1.81 -4.52
C ALA A 226 -12.37 0.60 -3.82
N ASP A 227 -12.50 -0.58 -4.40
CA ASP A 227 -11.92 -1.81 -3.84
C ASP A 227 -10.40 -1.84 -4.01
N VAL A 228 -9.91 -1.43 -5.18
CA VAL A 228 -8.47 -1.29 -5.44
C VAL A 228 -7.87 -0.28 -4.46
N ARG A 229 -8.47 0.91 -4.33
CA ARG A 229 -8.04 1.94 -3.37
C ARG A 229 -8.00 1.40 -1.94
N ARG A 230 -9.07 0.72 -1.49
CA ARG A 230 -9.14 0.16 -0.12
C ARG A 230 -8.03 -0.86 0.12
N THR A 231 -7.70 -1.65 -0.91
CA THR A 231 -6.63 -2.64 -0.85
C THR A 231 -5.26 -1.97 -0.78
N LEU A 232 -5.02 -0.95 -1.60
CA LEU A 232 -3.80 -0.14 -1.57
C LEU A 232 -3.58 0.52 -0.19
N CYS A 233 -4.62 1.09 0.42
CA CYS A 233 -4.54 1.68 1.76
C CYS A 233 -4.20 0.68 2.88
N ARG A 234 -4.45 -0.62 2.67
CA ARG A 234 -4.17 -1.71 3.62
C ARG A 234 -2.77 -2.29 3.47
N VAL A 235 -2.02 -1.89 2.44
CA VAL A 235 -0.63 -2.34 2.26
C VAL A 235 0.19 -2.00 3.50
N ASN A 236 1.00 -2.95 3.97
CA ASN A 236 1.87 -2.74 5.11
C ASN A 236 3.15 -2.01 4.65
N PRO A 237 3.36 -0.73 5.05
CA PRO A 237 4.49 0.06 4.59
C PRO A 237 5.84 -0.39 5.15
N ARG A 238 5.84 -1.31 6.13
CA ARG A 238 7.05 -1.84 6.77
C ARG A 238 7.57 -3.12 6.11
N LYS A 239 6.84 -3.66 5.14
CA LYS A 239 7.33 -4.81 4.36
C LYS A 239 8.39 -4.35 3.37
N SER A 240 9.30 -5.27 3.03
CA SER A 240 10.29 -5.05 1.98
C SER A 240 9.63 -4.78 0.64
N ALA A 241 10.26 -3.94 -0.17
CA ALA A 241 9.88 -3.76 -1.57
C ALA A 241 10.10 -5.06 -2.35
N GLY A 242 9.33 -5.23 -3.42
CA GLY A 242 9.51 -6.34 -4.35
C GLY A 242 10.67 -6.10 -5.32
N PRO A 243 10.78 -6.92 -6.38
CA PRO A 243 11.76 -6.71 -7.45
C PRO A 243 11.53 -5.40 -8.22
N ASP A 244 10.36 -4.78 -8.07
CA ASP A 244 10.01 -3.46 -8.58
C ASP A 244 10.65 -2.30 -7.81
N ASN A 245 11.25 -2.58 -6.65
CA ASN A 245 11.82 -1.59 -5.73
C ASN A 245 10.82 -0.50 -5.29
N ILE A 246 9.50 -0.76 -5.37
CA ILE A 246 8.47 0.17 -4.92
C ILE A 246 8.18 -0.11 -3.44
N PRO A 247 8.54 0.81 -2.50
CA PRO A 247 8.29 0.58 -1.09
C PRO A 247 6.79 0.64 -0.81
N GLY A 248 6.28 -0.24 0.07
CA GLY A 248 4.85 -0.34 0.39
C GLY A 248 4.21 0.95 0.94
N ARG A 249 5.01 1.97 1.29
CA ARG A 249 4.52 3.33 1.59
C ARG A 249 3.87 4.00 0.39
N VAL A 250 4.46 3.86 -0.80
CA VAL A 250 4.00 4.53 -2.02
C VAL A 250 2.58 4.10 -2.41
N PRO A 251 2.25 2.80 -2.57
CA PRO A 251 0.88 2.39 -2.86
C PRO A 251 -0.09 2.76 -1.74
N ARG A 252 0.37 2.80 -0.48
CA ARG A 252 -0.48 3.15 0.67
C ARG A 252 -0.83 4.63 0.74
N GLU A 253 0.17 5.50 0.63
CA GLU A 253 0.04 6.95 0.79
C GLU A 253 -0.49 7.61 -0.48
N CYS A 254 -0.14 7.08 -1.66
CA CYS A 254 -0.62 7.57 -2.96
C CYS A 254 -1.84 6.79 -3.50
N ALA A 255 -2.54 6.03 -2.64
CA ALA A 255 -3.64 5.14 -3.03
C ALA A 255 -4.73 5.84 -3.84
N GLU A 256 -5.05 7.11 -3.53
CA GLU A 256 -6.07 7.88 -4.26
C GLU A 256 -5.68 8.14 -5.71
N LYS A 257 -4.40 8.46 -5.97
CA LYS A 257 -3.90 8.78 -7.31
C LYS A 257 -3.62 7.52 -8.12
N LEU A 258 -3.16 6.46 -7.44
CA LEU A 258 -2.79 5.20 -8.06
C LEU A 258 -3.98 4.27 -8.33
N ALA A 259 -5.10 4.43 -7.61
CA ALA A 259 -6.23 3.52 -7.71
C ALA A 259 -6.79 3.39 -9.14
N ALA A 260 -6.92 4.50 -9.88
CA ALA A 260 -7.46 4.46 -11.24
C ALA A 260 -6.58 3.61 -12.16
N VAL A 261 -5.28 3.93 -12.22
CA VAL A 261 -4.31 3.25 -13.09
C VAL A 261 -4.20 1.76 -12.77
N PHE A 262 -4.11 1.39 -11.48
CA PHE A 262 -4.07 -0.02 -11.09
C PHE A 262 -5.41 -0.74 -11.35
N THR A 263 -6.55 -0.05 -11.26
CA THR A 263 -7.85 -0.64 -11.62
C THR A 263 -7.89 -1.01 -13.10
N ASP A 264 -7.38 -0.14 -13.96
CA ASP A 264 -7.30 -0.42 -15.40
C ASP A 264 -6.37 -1.60 -15.67
N ILE A 265 -5.17 -1.60 -15.08
CA ILE A 265 -4.20 -2.71 -15.21
C ILE A 265 -4.85 -4.04 -14.78
N PHE A 266 -5.50 -4.08 -13.61
CA PHE A 266 -6.09 -5.30 -13.09
C PHE A 266 -7.28 -5.78 -13.92
N ASN A 267 -8.14 -4.88 -14.39
CA ASN A 267 -9.28 -5.25 -15.23
C ASN A 267 -8.84 -5.71 -16.63
N ILE A 268 -7.78 -5.10 -17.20
CA ILE A 268 -7.16 -5.59 -18.44
C ILE A 268 -6.53 -6.97 -18.20
N SER A 269 -5.82 -7.16 -17.09
CA SER A 269 -5.24 -8.45 -16.70
C SER A 269 -6.29 -9.56 -16.56
N LEU A 270 -7.40 -9.27 -15.88
CA LEU A 270 -8.52 -10.20 -15.69
C LEU A 270 -9.22 -10.54 -17.01
N SER A 271 -9.54 -9.54 -17.83
CA SER A 271 -10.23 -9.76 -19.12
C SER A 271 -9.37 -10.49 -20.15
N SER A 272 -8.05 -10.22 -20.16
CA SER A 272 -7.09 -10.90 -21.04
C SER A 272 -6.61 -12.24 -20.48
N ALA A 273 -6.88 -12.55 -19.20
CA ALA A 273 -6.29 -13.66 -18.47
C ALA A 273 -4.75 -13.71 -18.62
N VAL A 274 -4.10 -12.54 -18.59
CA VAL A 274 -2.64 -12.39 -18.61
C VAL A 274 -2.23 -11.57 -17.41
N VAL A 275 -1.32 -12.08 -16.59
CA VAL A 275 -0.73 -11.31 -15.48
C VAL A 275 0.56 -10.65 -15.97
N PRO A 276 0.78 -9.34 -15.72
CA PRO A 276 2.03 -8.65 -16.07
C PRO A 276 3.25 -9.34 -15.42
N PRO A 277 4.38 -9.51 -16.13
CA PRO A 277 5.57 -10.17 -15.59
C PRO A 277 6.10 -9.55 -14.30
N CYS A 278 6.12 -8.21 -14.20
CA CYS A 278 6.56 -7.50 -12.99
C CYS A 278 5.68 -7.77 -11.75
N LEU A 279 4.46 -8.30 -11.92
CA LEU A 279 3.58 -8.73 -10.83
C LEU A 279 3.65 -10.25 -10.58
N LYS A 280 4.37 -11.01 -11.42
CA LYS A 280 4.62 -12.45 -11.25
C LYS A 280 5.91 -12.73 -10.50
N THR A 281 6.88 -11.83 -10.60
CA THR A 281 8.19 -12.00 -10.00
C THR A 281 8.16 -11.61 -8.53
N THR A 282 8.81 -12.41 -7.68
CA THR A 282 8.98 -12.12 -6.24
C THR A 282 10.39 -12.48 -5.82
N THR A 283 10.96 -11.69 -4.90
CA THR A 283 12.25 -12.01 -4.29
C THR A 283 12.01 -12.96 -3.12
N ILE A 284 12.55 -14.17 -3.21
CA ILE A 284 12.51 -15.16 -2.13
C ILE A 284 13.83 -15.08 -1.38
N VAL A 285 13.79 -14.62 -0.14
CA VAL A 285 14.94 -14.64 0.77
C VAL A 285 14.74 -15.80 1.75
N PRO A 286 15.47 -16.92 1.62
CA PRO A 286 15.33 -18.04 2.53
C PRO A 286 15.78 -17.62 3.94
N VAL A 287 14.91 -17.87 4.92
CA VAL A 287 15.22 -17.65 6.34
C VAL A 287 15.34 -19.02 6.99
N LEU A 288 16.57 -19.41 7.33
CA LEU A 288 16.81 -20.70 7.99
C LEU A 288 16.21 -20.68 9.40
N LYS A 289 15.26 -21.59 9.66
CA LYS A 289 14.76 -21.85 11.01
C LYS A 289 15.68 -22.86 11.68
N LYS A 290 16.21 -22.54 12.86
CA LYS A 290 16.87 -23.54 13.71
C LYS A 290 15.82 -24.48 14.29
N SER A 291 16.00 -25.79 14.16
CA SER A 291 15.45 -26.74 15.11
C SER A 291 16.33 -26.72 16.36
N ILE A 292 15.77 -26.38 17.51
CA ILE A 292 16.36 -26.81 18.78
C ILE A 292 16.12 -28.31 18.81
N VAL A 293 17.06 -29.09 18.29
CA VAL A 293 17.06 -30.54 18.52
C VAL A 293 17.72 -30.70 19.88
N SER A 294 16.88 -30.93 20.90
CA SER A 294 17.29 -31.49 22.19
C SER A 294 17.53 -32.98 22.06
#